data_AF-A0A956HJP8-F1
#
_entry.id   AF-A0A956HJP8-F1
#
_cell.length_a   1.000
_cell.length_b   1.000
_cell.length_c   1.000
_cell.angle_alpha   90.00
_cell.angle_beta   90.00
_cell.angle_gamma   90.00
#
_symmetry.space_group_name_H-M   'P 1'
#
loop_
_entity.id
_entity.type
_entity.pdbx_description
1 polymer ?
#
loop_
_entity_poly.entity_id
_entity_poly.type
_entity_poly.pdbx_seq_one_letter_code
_entity_poly.pdbx_strand_id
1 'polypeptide(L)'
;AATAAGAGAGAADGTGAGAGDGAGAGDGDGDGDGDGDGDGDGDGDGDGYYGDPMSGCLDDEMPVSVDGIPGSFCSPGPCMMTPMGDNCPDPPAGVNGMPACALELGDDMQCALLCNPMNGNADCPEGAMCQPVPMQMIGLCTYGG
;
A
#
# COMPACT_ATOMS: atom_id res chain seq x y z
N ALA A 1 25.08 -4.07 -56.50
CA ALA A 1 25.94 -3.43 -55.49
C ALA A 1 25.36 -3.81 -54.14
N ALA A 2 26.02 -4.71 -53.41
CA ALA A 2 26.93 -4.34 -52.32
C ALA A 2 26.14 -3.59 -51.22
N THR A 3 25.48 -4.28 -50.29
CA THR A 3 25.98 -4.89 -49.02
C THR A 3 26.39 -3.84 -47.97
N ALA A 4 25.85 -4.05 -46.74
CA ALA A 4 26.32 -3.59 -45.42
C ALA A 4 25.99 -2.12 -45.07
N ALA A 5 25.72 -1.71 -43.83
CA ALA A 5 25.67 -2.35 -42.50
C ALA A 5 24.86 -1.42 -41.58
N GLY A 6 24.33 -1.94 -40.46
CA GLY A 6 23.86 -1.08 -39.37
C GLY A 6 22.97 -1.81 -38.38
N ALA A 7 23.58 -2.63 -37.53
CA ALA A 7 22.93 -3.15 -36.33
C ALA A 7 22.55 -2.00 -35.38
N GLY A 8 21.41 -2.13 -34.72
CA GLY A 8 21.01 -1.23 -33.63
C GLY A 8 19.80 -1.82 -32.89
N ALA A 9 20.07 -2.62 -31.88
CA ALA A 9 19.09 -2.97 -30.86
C ALA A 9 18.66 -1.69 -30.13
N GLY A 10 17.36 -1.57 -29.86
CA GLY A 10 16.82 -0.47 -29.07
C GLY A 10 15.38 -0.79 -28.71
N ALA A 11 15.21 -1.47 -27.59
CA ALA A 11 13.95 -1.44 -26.87
C ALA A 11 13.65 0.03 -26.53
N ALA A 12 12.54 0.54 -27.05
CA ALA A 12 11.89 1.73 -26.53
C ALA A 12 10.58 1.26 -25.90
N ASP A 13 10.66 0.96 -24.61
CA ASP A 13 9.53 1.02 -23.71
C ASP A 13 9.17 2.51 -23.54
N GLY A 14 7.91 2.88 -23.75
CA GLY A 14 7.52 4.28 -23.79
C GLY A 14 6.16 4.52 -24.42
N THR A 15 5.13 4.19 -23.66
CA THR A 15 3.89 4.97 -23.45
C THR A 15 3.29 5.74 -24.63
N GLY A 16 2.10 5.34 -25.06
CA GLY A 16 1.28 6.17 -25.94
C GLY A 16 -0.14 5.62 -26.13
N ALA A 17 -1.08 6.18 -25.39
CA ALA A 17 -2.52 5.97 -25.56
C ALA A 17 -2.95 6.23 -27.02
N GLY A 18 -3.84 5.38 -27.55
CA GLY A 18 -4.45 5.60 -28.85
C GLY A 18 -5.61 4.65 -29.09
N ALA A 19 -6.83 5.18 -29.03
CA ALA A 19 -8.00 4.51 -29.58
C ALA A 19 -7.82 4.32 -31.10
N GLY A 20 -8.10 3.11 -31.59
CA GLY A 20 -8.06 2.81 -33.01
C GLY A 20 -8.94 1.60 -33.35
N ASP A 21 -10.01 1.86 -34.09
CA ASP A 21 -10.78 0.84 -34.80
C ASP A 21 -9.91 0.31 -35.95
N GLY A 22 -9.39 -0.91 -35.78
CA GLY A 22 -8.50 -1.55 -36.76
C GLY A 22 -8.98 -2.94 -37.11
N ALA A 23 -9.70 -3.07 -38.24
CA ALA A 23 -9.92 -4.34 -38.90
C ALA A 23 -8.62 -4.79 -39.57
N GLY A 24 -8.02 -5.87 -39.06
CA GLY A 24 -6.87 -6.54 -39.66
C GLY A 24 -7.11 -8.04 -39.67
N ALA A 25 -7.37 -8.59 -40.85
CA ALA A 25 -7.39 -10.03 -41.07
C ALA A 25 -5.95 -10.55 -41.00
N GLY A 26 -5.66 -11.31 -39.95
CA GLY A 26 -4.48 -12.14 -39.85
C GLY A 26 -4.95 -13.59 -39.76
N ASP A 27 -4.78 -14.34 -40.83
CA ASP A 27 -4.81 -15.81 -40.80
C ASP A 27 -3.47 -16.26 -40.20
N GLY A 28 -3.31 -16.00 -38.90
CA GLY A 28 -2.22 -16.53 -38.11
C GLY A 28 -2.71 -17.80 -37.47
N ASP A 29 -2.30 -18.95 -38.00
CA ASP A 29 -2.23 -20.19 -37.24
C ASP A 29 -1.11 -20.03 -36.19
N GLY A 30 -1.35 -19.13 -35.25
CA GLY A 30 -0.58 -19.06 -34.03
C GLY A 30 -1.16 -20.10 -33.10
N ASP A 31 -0.51 -21.25 -33.03
CA ASP A 31 -0.52 -22.09 -31.83
C ASP A 31 0.19 -21.29 -30.73
N GLY A 32 -0.43 -20.18 -30.34
CA GLY A 32 -0.10 -19.48 -29.13
C GLY A 32 -0.64 -20.32 -28.02
N ASP A 33 0.18 -21.26 -27.55
CA ASP A 33 0.16 -21.71 -26.17
C ASP A 33 0.56 -20.47 -25.34
N GLY A 34 -0.34 -19.49 -25.33
CA GLY A 34 -0.37 -18.46 -24.34
C GLY A 34 -0.82 -19.16 -23.08
N ASP A 35 0.11 -19.88 -22.47
CA ASP A 35 0.19 -20.02 -21.02
C ASP A 35 0.49 -18.62 -20.49
N GLY A 36 -0.47 -17.71 -20.71
CA GLY A 36 -0.66 -16.58 -19.86
C GLY A 36 -1.16 -17.16 -18.56
N ASP A 37 -0.26 -17.85 -17.86
CA ASP A 37 -0.13 -17.81 -16.42
C ASP A 37 0.18 -16.35 -16.10
N GLY A 38 -0.79 -15.47 -16.40
CA GLY A 38 -1.06 -14.35 -15.57
C GLY A 38 -1.56 -14.94 -14.28
N ASP A 39 -0.64 -15.56 -13.54
CA ASP A 39 -0.53 -15.52 -12.10
C ASP A 39 -0.32 -14.04 -11.77
N GLY A 40 -1.27 -13.19 -12.17
CA GLY A 40 -1.80 -12.21 -11.26
C GLY A 40 -2.52 -12.97 -10.17
N ASP A 41 -1.75 -13.79 -9.44
CA ASP A 41 -1.64 -13.70 -8.00
C ASP A 41 -1.37 -12.21 -7.73
N GLY A 42 -2.39 -11.39 -7.94
CA GLY A 42 -2.65 -10.30 -7.03
C GLY A 42 -2.99 -11.01 -5.73
N ASP A 43 -1.95 -11.56 -5.11
CA ASP A 43 -1.74 -11.54 -3.69
C ASP A 43 -1.87 -10.05 -3.36
N GLY A 44 -3.10 -9.56 -3.30
CA GLY A 44 -3.45 -8.32 -2.66
C GLY A 44 -3.30 -8.50 -1.17
N ASP A 45 -2.21 -9.14 -0.76
CA ASP A 45 -1.61 -8.95 0.53
C ASP A 45 -1.26 -7.46 0.48
N GLY A 46 -1.93 -6.67 1.31
CA GLY A 46 -1.54 -5.29 1.50
C GLY A 46 -0.15 -5.29 2.11
N ASP A 47 0.89 -5.35 1.26
CA ASP A 47 2.32 -5.48 1.59
C ASP A 47 2.89 -4.21 2.25
N GLY A 48 2.14 -3.64 3.19
CA GLY A 48 2.54 -2.47 3.94
C GLY A 48 2.05 -2.58 5.36
N TYR A 49 2.78 -1.89 6.24
CA TYR A 49 2.44 -1.78 7.64
C TYR A 49 1.08 -1.12 7.86
N TYR A 50 0.54 -1.22 9.07
CA TYR A 50 -0.77 -0.65 9.43
C TYR A 50 -1.97 -1.38 8.83
N GLY A 51 -1.86 -2.71 8.69
CA GLY A 51 -2.90 -3.58 8.16
C GLY A 51 -4.04 -3.92 9.13
N ASP A 52 -4.94 -4.79 8.65
CA ASP A 52 -6.13 -5.24 9.38
C ASP A 52 -5.83 -6.40 10.36
N PRO A 53 -5.97 -6.18 11.68
CA PRO A 53 -5.71 -7.22 12.68
C PRO A 53 -6.74 -8.36 12.66
N MET A 54 -7.92 -8.18 12.03
CA MET A 54 -8.88 -9.27 11.87
C MET A 54 -8.41 -10.32 10.85
N SER A 55 -7.63 -9.88 9.85
CA SER A 55 -7.00 -10.75 8.86
C SER A 55 -5.68 -11.34 9.35
N GLY A 56 -5.17 -10.85 10.48
CA GLY A 56 -3.86 -11.17 11.05
C GLY A 56 -2.86 -10.06 10.77
N CYS A 57 -1.94 -9.84 11.70
CA CYS A 57 -0.84 -8.90 11.54
C CYS A 57 0.40 -9.61 11.00
N LEU A 58 1.31 -8.83 10.40
CA LEU A 58 2.64 -9.31 10.00
C LEU A 58 3.45 -9.80 11.22
N ASP A 59 4.51 -10.56 10.97
CA ASP A 59 5.37 -11.13 12.02
C ASP A 59 6.06 -10.06 12.89
N ASP A 60 6.31 -8.87 12.34
CA ASP A 60 6.88 -7.69 13.01
C ASP A 60 5.82 -6.64 13.40
N GLU A 61 4.54 -7.00 13.29
CA GLU A 61 3.42 -6.19 13.72
C GLU A 61 2.65 -6.86 14.85
N MET A 62 1.98 -6.03 15.64
CA MET A 62 1.08 -6.52 16.69
C MET A 62 -0.26 -5.80 16.64
N PRO A 63 -1.37 -6.49 16.93
CA PRO A 63 -2.67 -5.85 17.01
C PRO A 63 -2.71 -4.90 18.20
N VAL A 64 -2.96 -3.62 17.91
CA VAL A 64 -3.03 -2.54 18.88
C VAL A 64 -4.43 -1.93 18.88
N SER A 65 -4.94 -1.71 20.09
CA SER A 65 -6.21 -1.01 20.34
C SER A 65 -5.96 0.12 21.33
N VAL A 66 -6.44 1.33 21.03
CA VAL A 66 -6.23 2.52 21.85
C VAL A 66 -7.46 2.75 22.72
N ASP A 67 -7.26 2.99 24.02
CA ASP A 67 -8.36 3.30 24.93
C ASP A 67 -9.14 4.55 24.47
N GLY A 68 -10.44 4.38 24.27
CA GLY A 68 -11.34 5.45 23.81
C GLY A 68 -11.42 5.63 22.29
N ILE A 69 -10.69 4.81 21.51
CA ILE A 69 -10.83 4.72 20.05
C ILE A 69 -11.47 3.37 19.71
N PRO A 70 -12.57 3.32 18.95
CA PRO A 70 -13.14 2.05 18.53
C PRO A 70 -12.26 1.42 17.42
N GLY A 71 -12.19 0.09 17.46
CA GLY A 71 -11.40 -0.71 16.52
C GLY A 71 -9.95 -0.94 16.97
N SER A 72 -9.20 -1.56 16.06
CA SER A 72 -7.80 -1.93 16.27
C SER A 72 -7.05 -1.90 14.95
N PHE A 73 -5.73 -1.85 14.98
CA PHE A 73 -4.89 -1.90 13.79
C PHE A 73 -3.62 -2.68 14.07
N CYS A 74 -2.99 -3.19 13.03
CA CYS A 74 -1.65 -3.74 13.16
C CYS A 74 -0.66 -2.59 13.30
N SER A 75 0.15 -2.62 14.34
CA SER A 75 1.17 -1.60 14.58
C SER A 75 2.54 -2.23 14.43
N PRO A 76 3.42 -1.69 13.57
CA PRO A 76 4.82 -2.09 13.55
C PRO A 76 5.47 -1.69 14.87
N GLY A 77 6.01 -2.70 15.56
CA GLY A 77 6.62 -2.53 16.87
C GLY A 77 8.07 -2.98 16.90
N PRO A 78 8.88 -2.47 17.85
CA PRO A 78 8.61 -1.35 18.75
C PRO A 78 8.91 0.02 18.12
N CYS A 79 8.15 1.05 18.48
CA CYS A 79 8.50 2.40 18.07
C CYS A 79 9.69 2.92 18.89
N MET A 80 10.78 3.26 18.19
CA MET A 80 11.95 3.88 18.81
C MET A 80 12.10 5.32 18.33
N MET A 81 12.06 6.26 19.27
CA MET A 81 12.46 7.64 18.99
C MET A 81 13.97 7.70 18.86
N THR A 82 14.46 7.93 17.64
CA THR A 82 15.89 8.12 17.37
C THR A 82 16.19 9.62 17.22
N PRO A 83 17.46 10.05 17.34
CA PRO A 83 17.84 11.44 17.08
C PRO A 83 17.54 11.92 15.64
N MET A 84 17.28 10.98 14.72
CA MET A 84 16.95 11.23 13.32
C MET A 84 15.43 11.22 13.02
N GLY A 85 14.59 10.86 14.00
CA GLY A 85 13.14 10.76 13.86
C GLY A 85 12.58 9.46 14.44
N ASP A 86 11.27 9.27 14.30
CA ASP A 86 10.56 8.05 14.65
C ASP A 86 10.93 6.92 13.67
N ASN A 87 11.10 5.69 14.16
CA ASN A 87 11.38 4.51 13.33
C ASN A 87 10.11 3.86 12.74
N CYS A 88 9.05 4.64 12.56
CA CYS A 88 7.82 4.12 12.02
C CYS A 88 7.96 3.94 10.50
N PRO A 89 7.68 2.73 9.98
CA PRO A 89 7.82 2.48 8.55
C PRO A 89 6.72 3.19 7.75
N ASP A 90 6.95 3.33 6.45
CA ASP A 90 5.98 3.95 5.55
C ASP A 90 4.73 3.06 5.38
N PRO A 91 3.54 3.66 5.22
CA PRO A 91 2.31 2.93 4.96
C PRO A 91 2.29 2.32 3.54
N PRO A 92 1.35 1.41 3.26
CA PRO A 92 1.21 0.79 1.94
C PRO A 92 0.97 1.84 0.84
N ALA A 93 1.29 1.44 -0.40
CA ALA A 93 1.16 2.32 -1.54
C ALA A 93 -0.29 2.84 -1.70
N GLY A 94 -0.43 4.14 -1.94
CA GLY A 94 -1.74 4.80 -2.09
C GLY A 94 -2.35 5.31 -0.79
N VAL A 95 -1.73 5.05 0.36
CA VAL A 95 -2.16 5.58 1.65
C VAL A 95 -1.51 6.93 1.92
N ASN A 96 -2.30 7.94 2.28
CA ASN A 96 -1.83 9.30 2.57
C ASN A 96 -1.64 9.59 4.06
N GLY A 97 -1.94 8.60 4.91
CA GLY A 97 -1.76 8.68 6.34
C GLY A 97 -0.30 8.88 6.71
N MET A 98 -0.06 9.62 7.79
CA MET A 98 1.28 9.89 8.28
C MET A 98 1.63 8.92 9.40
N PRO A 99 2.68 8.09 9.23
CA PRO A 99 3.13 7.23 10.31
C PRO A 99 3.77 8.10 11.40
N ALA A 100 3.37 7.93 12.66
CA ALA A 100 4.06 8.57 13.78
C ALA A 100 4.05 7.74 15.05
N CYS A 101 5.05 8.01 15.89
CA CYS A 101 5.20 7.42 17.22
C CYS A 101 4.34 8.16 18.24
N ALA A 102 3.01 8.02 18.12
CA ALA A 102 2.07 8.82 18.89
C ALA A 102 1.25 8.01 19.91
N LEU A 103 1.37 6.68 19.91
CA LEU A 103 0.59 5.81 20.79
C LEU A 103 1.41 5.42 22.00
N GLU A 104 0.88 5.71 23.17
CA GLU A 104 1.37 5.18 24.43
C GLU A 104 0.50 3.98 24.81
N LEU A 105 1.05 2.77 24.74
CA LEU A 105 0.35 1.54 25.07
C LEU A 105 1.00 0.91 26.31
N GLY A 106 0.50 1.32 27.47
CA GLY A 106 1.10 0.93 28.75
C GLY A 106 2.43 1.64 28.97
N ASP A 107 3.54 0.90 28.91
CA ASP A 107 4.90 1.42 29.09
C ASP A 107 5.69 1.55 27.77
N ASP A 108 5.12 1.08 26.65
CA ASP A 108 5.76 1.08 25.34
C ASP A 108 5.10 2.09 24.38
N MET A 109 5.88 2.55 23.41
CA MET A 109 5.40 3.39 22.32
C MET A 109 5.17 2.56 21.06
N GLN A 110 4.04 2.79 20.40
CA GLN A 110 3.68 2.12 19.16
C GLN A 110 3.48 3.10 18.00
N CYS A 111 3.80 2.60 16.81
CA CYS A 111 3.60 3.33 15.58
C CYS A 111 2.13 3.29 15.19
N ALA A 112 1.57 4.46 14.93
CA ALA A 112 0.23 4.63 14.41
C ALA A 112 0.27 5.27 13.04
N LEU A 113 -0.78 5.01 12.26
CA LEU A 113 -1.07 5.79 11.08
C LEU A 113 -2.06 6.90 11.41
N LEU A 114 -1.60 8.14 11.34
CA LEU A 114 -2.41 9.32 11.59
C LEU A 114 -3.13 9.73 10.31
N CYS A 115 -4.41 10.06 10.46
CA CYS A 115 -5.27 10.50 9.38
C CYS A 115 -5.93 11.83 9.72
N ASN A 116 -6.35 12.57 8.69
CA ASN A 116 -7.10 13.79 8.90
C ASN A 116 -8.60 13.45 8.96
N PRO A 117 -9.28 13.63 10.10
CA PRO A 117 -10.71 13.33 10.20
C PRO A 117 -11.56 14.23 9.30
N MET A 118 -11.02 15.36 8.80
CA MET A 118 -11.70 16.20 7.81
C MET A 118 -11.74 15.59 6.40
N ASN A 119 -10.80 14.70 6.07
CA ASN A 119 -10.74 13.97 4.80
C ASN A 119 -11.44 12.59 4.89
N GLY A 120 -12.00 12.25 6.06
CA GLY A 120 -12.60 10.96 6.32
C GLY A 120 -11.57 9.84 6.19
N ASN A 121 -11.93 8.78 5.46
CA ASN A 121 -11.11 7.57 5.31
C ASN A 121 -10.08 7.66 4.17
N ALA A 122 -9.97 8.79 3.47
CA ALA A 122 -9.10 8.92 2.29
C ALA A 122 -7.59 8.82 2.62
N ASP A 123 -7.22 9.08 3.87
CA ASP A 123 -5.84 8.96 4.35
C ASP A 123 -5.54 7.55 4.89
N CYS A 124 -6.54 6.69 5.00
CA CYS A 124 -6.39 5.36 5.57
C CYS A 124 -6.36 4.28 4.49
N PRO A 125 -5.73 3.12 4.77
CA PRO A 125 -5.80 1.95 3.91
C PRO A 125 -7.24 1.47 3.72
N GLU A 126 -7.47 0.69 2.67
CA GLU A 126 -8.78 0.13 2.37
C GLU A 126 -9.28 -0.73 3.54
N GLY A 127 -10.54 -0.54 3.94
CA GLY A 127 -11.14 -1.20 5.11
C GLY A 127 -10.89 -0.51 6.45
N ALA A 128 -9.93 0.42 6.53
CA ALA A 128 -9.71 1.21 7.74
C ALA A 128 -10.62 2.45 7.81
N MET A 129 -10.89 2.87 9.04
CA MET A 129 -11.65 4.07 9.35
C MET A 129 -10.80 5.08 10.11
N CYS A 130 -10.86 6.34 9.67
CA CYS A 130 -10.21 7.42 10.38
C CYS A 130 -11.02 7.77 11.63
N GLN A 131 -10.61 7.21 12.77
CA GLN A 131 -11.25 7.46 14.05
C GLN A 131 -10.63 8.69 14.72
N PRO A 132 -11.43 9.73 15.03
CA PRO A 132 -10.93 10.93 15.66
C PRO A 132 -10.44 10.63 17.08
N VAL A 133 -9.25 11.11 17.42
CA VAL A 133 -8.69 10.90 18.75
C VAL A 133 -9.29 11.90 19.74
N PRO A 134 -9.87 11.45 20.86
CA PRO A 134 -10.42 12.36 21.85
C PRO A 134 -9.31 13.26 22.37
N MET A 135 -9.60 14.55 22.51
CA MET A 135 -8.66 15.60 22.95
C MET A 135 -7.57 15.98 21.92
N GLN A 136 -7.55 15.41 20.72
CA GLN A 136 -6.64 15.80 19.65
C GLN A 136 -7.43 16.18 18.37
N MET A 137 -6.87 17.05 17.53
CA MET A 137 -7.48 17.39 16.22
C MET A 137 -6.96 16.48 15.08
N ILE A 138 -6.61 15.24 15.41
CA ILE A 138 -6.12 14.24 14.47
C ILE A 138 -6.88 12.93 14.67
N GLY A 139 -6.89 12.08 13.66
CA GLY A 139 -7.47 10.75 13.72
C GLY A 139 -6.43 9.66 13.61
N LEU A 140 -6.86 8.44 13.88
CA LEU A 140 -6.10 7.20 13.72
C LEU A 140 -6.85 6.27 12.78
N CYS A 141 -6.12 5.63 11.87
CA CYS A 141 -6.69 4.59 11.04
C CYS A 141 -6.86 3.32 11.86
N THR A 142 -8.10 2.89 12.08
CA THR A 142 -8.42 1.65 12.80
C THR A 142 -9.39 0.79 11.99
N TYR A 143 -9.34 -0.52 12.19
CA TYR A 143 -10.24 -1.49 11.59
C TYR A 143 -11.30 -1.95 12.60
N GLY A 144 -12.53 -2.13 12.13
CA GLY A 144 -13.64 -2.64 12.95
C GLY A 144 -14.26 -1.63 13.93
N GLY A 145 -14.12 -0.33 13.66
CA GLY A 145 -14.74 0.76 14.43
C GLY A 145 -16.22 1.01 14.13
#